data_AF-A0A0F9KYJ9-F1
#
_entry.id   AF-A0A0F9KYJ9-F1
#
_cell.length_a   1.000
_cell.length_b   1.000
_cell.length_c   1.000
_cell.angle_alpha   90.00
_cell.angle_beta   90.00
_cell.angle_gamma   90.00
#
_symmetry.space_group_name_H-M   'P 1'
#
loop_
_entity.id
_entity.type
_entity.pdbx_description
1 polymer ?
#
loop_
_entity_poly.entity_id
_entity_poly.type
_entity_poly.pdbx_seq_one_letter_code
_entity_poly.pdbx_strand_id
1 'polypeptide(L)'
;MDSYDKLPDAEIKPVGEMSKNFLDLGIKSFKQACEYVHKIEYGYNSNYNDKFIFFKENKGTCTSKHAVIAGLAEELNIPLYKYVGIY
;
A
#
# COMPACT_ATOMS: atom_id res chain seq x y z
N MET A 1 18.47 -4.48 10.52
CA MET A 1 17.43 -3.85 11.37
C MET A 1 16.41 -3.29 10.41
N ASP A 2 15.51 -4.17 10.00
CA ASP A 2 14.60 -3.96 8.90
C ASP A 2 13.57 -2.88 9.28
N SER A 3 13.51 -1.82 8.48
CA SER A 3 12.74 -0.58 8.71
C SER A 3 11.23 -0.77 8.90
N TYR A 4 10.72 -2.01 8.83
CA TYR A 4 9.31 -2.38 9.02
C TYR A 4 8.85 -2.31 10.48
N ASP A 5 9.76 -2.32 11.45
CA ASP A 5 9.40 -2.24 12.86
C ASP A 5 8.90 -0.85 13.29
N LYS A 6 9.21 0.19 12.50
CA LYS A 6 8.80 1.57 12.77
C LYS A 6 7.46 1.96 12.15
N LEU A 7 6.85 1.07 11.37
CA LEU A 7 5.54 1.35 10.78
C LEU A 7 4.47 1.30 11.89
N PRO A 8 3.55 2.28 11.93
CA PRO A 8 2.49 2.27 12.92
C PRO A 8 1.64 1.01 12.74
N ASP A 9 1.40 0.29 13.83
CA ASP A 9 0.42 -0.80 13.87
C ASP A 9 -0.98 -0.18 13.92
N ALA A 10 -1.35 0.50 12.82
CA ALA A 10 -2.65 1.10 12.67
C ALA A 10 -3.63 0.06 12.13
N GLU A 11 -4.74 -0.17 12.82
CA GLU A 11 -5.81 -1.01 12.31
C GLU A 11 -6.47 -0.38 11.08
N ILE A 12 -6.69 -1.19 10.05
CA ILE A 12 -7.39 -0.81 8.84
C ILE A 12 -8.89 -0.77 9.15
N LYS A 13 -9.46 0.42 9.15
CA LYS A 13 -10.91 0.63 9.23
C LYS A 13 -11.50 0.67 7.82
N PRO A 14 -12.68 0.06 7.57
CA PRO A 14 -13.34 0.04 6.25
C PRO A 14 -13.96 1.42 5.91
N VAL A 15 -13.13 2.46 5.88
CA VAL A 15 -13.54 3.84 5.65
C VAL A 15 -13.62 4.20 4.17
N GLY A 16 -12.93 3.45 3.31
CA GLY A 16 -13.01 3.61 1.86
C GLY A 16 -12.71 2.34 1.08
N GLU A 17 -12.47 2.49 -0.22
CA GLU A 17 -12.35 1.38 -1.16
C GLU A 17 -11.00 0.66 -1.02
N MET A 18 -9.92 1.38 -0.71
CA MET A 18 -8.59 0.76 -0.51
C MET A 18 -8.59 -0.12 0.73
N SER A 19 -9.02 0.44 1.85
CA SER A 19 -9.17 -0.27 3.12
C SER A 19 -10.09 -1.48 3.02
N LYS A 20 -11.20 -1.39 2.26
CA LYS A 20 -12.05 -2.55 1.97
C LYS A 20 -11.34 -3.64 1.16
N ASN A 21 -10.60 -3.29 0.10
CA ASN A 21 -9.83 -4.28 -0.67
C ASN A 21 -8.80 -5.00 0.21
N PHE A 22 -8.12 -4.27 1.09
CA PHE A 22 -7.19 -4.89 2.05
C PHE A 22 -7.91 -5.80 3.05
N LEU A 23 -9.06 -5.38 3.58
CA LEU A 23 -9.84 -6.21 4.50
C LEU A 23 -10.40 -7.47 3.82
N ASP A 24 -10.79 -7.39 2.55
CA ASP A 24 -11.24 -8.53 1.74
C ASP A 24 -10.11 -9.56 1.55
N LEU A 25 -8.87 -9.08 1.38
CA LEU A 25 -7.66 -9.91 1.37
C LEU A 25 -7.28 -10.47 2.76
N GLY A 26 -8.05 -10.16 3.81
CA GLY A 26 -7.79 -10.59 5.18
C GLY A 26 -6.73 -9.76 5.92
N ILE A 27 -6.33 -8.61 5.36
CA ILE A 27 -5.31 -7.72 5.93
C ILE A 27 -6.01 -6.71 6.85
N LYS A 28 -5.66 -6.74 8.14
CA LYS A 28 -6.33 -5.93 9.17
C LYS A 28 -5.46 -4.82 9.75
N SER A 29 -4.15 -4.85 9.51
CA SER A 29 -3.22 -3.82 9.99
C SER A 29 -2.45 -3.18 8.84
N PHE A 30 -2.16 -1.89 8.97
CA PHE A 30 -1.38 -1.11 8.01
C PHE A 30 0.01 -1.71 7.78
N LYS A 31 0.62 -2.28 8.82
CA LYS A 31 1.89 -3.02 8.73
C LYS A 31 1.76 -4.25 7.82
N GLN A 32 0.70 -5.05 7.99
CA GLN A 32 0.43 -6.20 7.12
C GLN A 32 0.18 -5.76 5.67
N ALA A 33 -0.51 -4.63 5.44
CA ALA A 33 -0.70 -4.07 4.11
C ALA A 33 0.65 -3.71 3.47
N CYS A 34 1.54 -3.04 4.21
CA CYS A 34 2.89 -2.72 3.75
C CYS A 34 3.70 -3.99 3.41
N GLU A 35 3.66 -5.01 4.26
CA GLU A 35 4.34 -6.28 4.01
C GLU A 35 3.78 -7.01 2.78
N TYR A 36 2.46 -7.04 2.63
CA TYR A 36 1.80 -7.63 1.47
C TYR A 36 2.25 -6.93 0.18
N VAL A 37 2.18 -5.59 0.16
CA VAL A 37 2.61 -4.79 -0.98
C VAL A 37 4.10 -4.96 -1.27
N HIS A 38 4.92 -5.13 -0.24
CA HIS A 38 6.35 -5.40 -0.40
C HIS A 38 6.61 -6.77 -1.05
N LYS A 39 5.91 -7.83 -0.60
CA LYS A 39 6.05 -9.21 -1.09
C LYS A 39 5.57 -9.42 -2.53
N ILE A 40 4.68 -8.57 -3.04
CA ILE A 40 4.21 -8.63 -4.42
C ILE A 40 5.36 -8.50 -5.42
N GLU A 41 5.32 -9.25 -6.52
CA GLU A 41 6.35 -9.23 -7.55
C GLU A 41 6.46 -7.84 -8.20
N TYR A 42 7.70 -7.43 -8.47
CA TYR A 42 7.97 -6.18 -9.17
C TYR A 42 7.61 -6.34 -10.65
N GLY A 43 6.67 -5.53 -11.14
CA GLY A 43 6.24 -5.61 -12.53
C GLY A 43 5.65 -4.30 -13.01
N TYR A 44 5.73 -4.07 -14.32
CA TYR A 44 5.06 -2.95 -14.94
C TYR A 44 3.56 -3.24 -15.05
N ASN A 45 2.76 -2.27 -14.61
CA ASN A 45 1.32 -2.35 -14.66
C ASN A 45 0.86 -1.79 -15.99
N SER A 46 -0.12 -2.45 -16.60
CA SER A 46 -0.58 -2.09 -17.95
C SER A 46 -1.25 -0.71 -17.97
N ASN A 47 -1.81 -0.28 -16.84
CA ASN A 47 -2.44 1.02 -16.67
C ASN A 47 -2.05 1.67 -15.34
N TYR A 48 -1.17 2.66 -15.38
CA TYR A 48 -0.71 3.40 -14.19
C TYR A 48 -1.77 4.30 -13.56
N ASN A 49 -2.83 4.63 -14.30
CA ASN A 49 -3.86 5.56 -13.85
C ASN A 49 -4.94 4.88 -12.99
N ASP A 50 -5.00 3.55 -13.04
CA ASP A 50 -5.94 2.74 -12.27
C ASP A 50 -5.26 2.37 -10.93
N LYS A 51 -5.65 3.04 -9.85
CA LYS A 51 -5.05 2.82 -8.51
C LYS A 51 -5.24 1.38 -8.00
N PHE A 52 -6.24 0.68 -8.51
CA PHE A 52 -6.57 -0.70 -8.15
C PHE A 52 -5.93 -1.73 -9.08
N ILE A 53 -5.20 -1.30 -10.12
CA ILE A 53 -4.48 -2.18 -11.03
C ILE A 53 -3.48 -3.10 -10.28
N PHE A 54 -2.97 -2.63 -9.15
CA PHE A 54 -2.13 -3.41 -8.25
C PHE A 54 -2.84 -4.67 -7.76
N PHE A 55 -4.09 -4.56 -7.33
CA PHE A 55 -4.90 -5.69 -6.89
C PHE A 55 -5.34 -6.57 -8.07
N LYS A 56 -5.62 -5.96 -9.24
CA LYS A 56 -6.04 -6.71 -10.44
C LYS A 56 -4.92 -7.56 -11.03
N GLU A 57 -3.71 -7.02 -11.15
CA GLU A 57 -2.59 -7.71 -11.80
C GLU A 57 -1.67 -8.43 -10.82
N ASN A 58 -1.84 -8.27 -9.49
CA ASN A 58 -0.96 -8.85 -8.46
C ASN A 58 0.55 -8.58 -8.71
N LYS A 59 0.84 -7.46 -9.36
CA LYS A 59 2.20 -6.96 -9.64
C LYS A 59 2.19 -5.44 -9.54
N GLY A 60 3.35 -4.87 -9.26
CA GLY A 60 3.46 -3.41 -9.15
C GLY A 60 4.89 -2.91 -9.17
N THR A 61 5.07 -1.75 -9.78
CA THR A 61 6.32 -0.99 -9.66
C THR A 61 6.41 -0.35 -8.27
N CYS A 62 7.59 0.17 -7.91
CA CYS A 62 7.75 0.98 -6.70
C CYS A 62 6.70 2.09 -6.63
N THR A 63 6.38 2.75 -7.75
CA THR A 63 5.37 3.81 -7.78
C THR A 63 3.98 3.31 -7.44
N SER A 64 3.53 2.21 -8.06
CA SER A 64 2.21 1.62 -7.81
C SER A 64 2.09 1.13 -6.37
N LYS A 65 3.13 0.47 -5.84
CA LYS A 65 3.21 0.02 -4.45
C LYS A 65 3.03 1.18 -3.46
N HIS A 66 3.79 2.27 -3.66
CA HIS A 66 3.66 3.46 -2.82
C HIS A 66 2.28 4.14 -2.97
N ALA A 67 1.71 4.16 -4.18
CA ALA A 67 0.40 4.77 -4.41
C ALA A 67 -0.72 4.06 -3.65
N VAL A 68 -0.69 2.73 -3.58
CA VAL A 68 -1.68 1.94 -2.83
C VAL A 68 -1.54 2.20 -1.32
N ILE A 69 -0.32 2.17 -0.79
CA ILE A 69 -0.08 2.43 0.64
C ILE A 69 -0.41 3.89 1.01
N ALA A 70 -0.13 4.85 0.12
CA ALA A 70 -0.52 6.24 0.30
C ALA A 70 -2.04 6.39 0.33
N GLY A 71 -2.77 5.80 -0.62
CA GLY A 71 -4.23 5.85 -0.63
C GLY A 71 -4.86 5.23 0.62
N LEU A 72 -4.30 4.11 1.12
CA LEU A 72 -4.71 3.51 2.38
C LEU A 72 -4.42 4.44 3.58
N ALA A 73 -3.25 5.07 3.61
CA ALA A 73 -2.89 6.00 4.68
C ALA A 73 -3.79 7.25 4.67
N GLU A 74 -4.10 7.80 3.49
CA GLU A 74 -5.05 8.91 3.33
C GLU A 74 -6.43 8.54 3.88
N GLU A 75 -6.96 7.36 3.54
CA GLU A 75 -8.22 6.85 4.07
C GLU A 75 -8.20 6.76 5.60
N LEU A 76 -7.12 6.20 6.17
CA LEU A 76 -6.96 6.03 7.61
C LEU A 76 -6.56 7.32 8.34
N ASN A 77 -6.44 8.45 7.64
CA ASN A 77 -5.93 9.72 8.18
C ASN A 77 -4.55 9.56 8.85
N ILE A 78 -3.72 8.66 8.32
CA ILE A 78 -2.34 8.44 8.78
C ILE A 78 -1.44 9.40 8.01
N PRO A 79 -0.70 10.30 8.69
CA PRO A 79 0.23 11.20 8.02
C PRO A 79 1.42 10.40 7.48
N LEU A 80 1.35 10.01 6.20
CA LEU A 80 2.40 9.28 5.49
C LEU A 80 3.05 10.18 4.44
N TYR A 81 4.37 10.37 4.55
CA TYR A 81 5.13 11.24 3.66
C TYR A 81 6.15 10.45 2.85
N LYS A 82 6.16 10.65 1.53
CA LYS A 82 7.19 10.09 0.64
C LYS A 82 8.36 11.07 0.55
N TYR A 83 9.53 10.66 1.03
CA TYR A 83 10.78 11.38 0.84
C TYR A 83 11.56 10.77 -0.33
N VAL A 84 11.88 11.57 -1.34
CA VAL A 84 12.71 11.16 -2.48
C VAL A 84 14.02 11.94 -2.42
N GLY A 85 15.14 11.24 -2.27
CA GLY A 85 16.47 11.81 -2.40
C GLY A 85 16.99 11.68 -3.84
N ILE A 86 17.64 12.71 -4.34
CA ILE A 86 18.32 12.73 -5.64
C ILE A 86 19.77 13.16 -5.37
N TYR A 87 20.75 12.50 -6.00
CA TYR A 87 22.18 12.83 -5.92
C TYR A 87 22.64 13.55 -7.18
#